data_AF-A0A7K4H390-F1
#
_entry.id   AF-A0A7K4H390-F1
#
_cell.length_a   1.000
_cell.length_b   1.000
_cell.length_c   1.000
_cell.angle_alpha   90.00
_cell.angle_beta   90.00
_cell.angle_gamma   90.00
#
_symmetry.space_group_name_H-M   'P 1'
#
loop_
_entity.id
_entity.type
_entity.pdbx_description
1 polymer ?
#
loop_
_entity_poly.entity_id
_entity_poly.type
_entity_poly.pdbx_seq_one_letter_code
_entity_poly.pdbx_strand_id
1 'polypeptide(L)'
;MSSFFSIFTLTPWDSLNLKTLTEVKLYSLKNIFKTFPVIEPEFFDDLLSNLYKFNHYSLIESIKRIVGPKNEDYDIKLWNFVWGMDSERRIFQFLFQKVTNELKGSQATLVALAPPELSKLFNQYKKEAILRTLSLLNTPQKMKFVMVLAPQGKSIFEEQQLLHVSKKDLEKLKFNTILKQMPNIKGQWFIANSPCCPSCKKEITEIKGLNVGFLKFTCPYCGYQKK
;
A
#
# COMPACT_ATOMS: atom_id res chain seq x y z
N MET A 1 -11.47 31.12 -0.10
CA MET A 1 -12.19 29.91 0.35
C MET A 1 -11.20 29.00 1.05
N SER A 2 -11.54 28.54 2.26
CA SER A 2 -10.74 27.54 2.98
C SER A 2 -10.81 26.20 2.26
N SER A 3 -9.65 25.58 2.04
CA SER A 3 -9.52 24.32 1.32
C SER A 3 -9.22 23.18 2.29
N PHE A 4 -9.89 22.03 2.14
CA PHE A 4 -9.81 20.89 3.08
C PHE A 4 -9.47 19.59 2.36
N PHE A 5 -8.74 18.71 3.04
CA PHE A 5 -8.59 17.30 2.68
C PHE A 5 -9.61 16.48 3.47
N SER A 6 -10.12 15.41 2.86
CA SER A 6 -11.00 14.45 3.53
C SER A 6 -10.33 13.08 3.53
N ILE A 7 -10.13 12.52 4.71
CA ILE A 7 -9.55 11.19 4.89
C ILE A 7 -10.66 10.26 5.35
N PHE A 8 -10.81 9.13 4.65
CA PHE A 8 -11.73 8.08 5.04
C PHE A 8 -10.93 6.94 5.65
N THR A 9 -11.22 6.63 6.90
CA THR A 9 -10.51 5.59 7.65
C THR A 9 -11.48 4.61 8.31
N LEU A 10 -11.02 3.37 8.51
CA LEU A 10 -11.73 2.33 9.27
C LEU A 10 -11.37 2.32 10.76
N THR A 11 -10.74 3.40 11.25
CA THR A 11 -10.13 3.49 12.59
C THR A 11 -11.13 3.90 13.68
N PRO A 12 -10.82 3.65 14.97
CA PRO A 12 -11.73 3.16 15.99
C PRO A 12 -11.97 4.28 17.00
N TRP A 13 -12.24 5.50 16.52
CA TRP A 13 -12.71 6.61 17.36
C TRP A 13 -13.79 6.14 18.33
N ASP A 14 -14.56 5.19 17.81
CA ASP A 14 -15.42 4.26 18.50
C ASP A 14 -14.87 2.85 18.26
N SER A 15 -14.25 2.22 19.27
CA SER A 15 -13.68 0.85 19.19
C SER A 15 -14.72 -0.24 18.88
N LEU A 16 -15.97 0.16 18.61
CA LEU A 16 -17.13 -0.67 18.40
C LEU A 16 -17.49 -0.91 16.93
N ASN A 17 -16.87 -0.22 15.96
CA ASN A 17 -17.38 -0.27 14.58
C ASN A 17 -16.32 -0.29 13.45
N LEU A 18 -15.64 -1.44 13.30
CA LEU A 18 -14.69 -1.72 12.21
C LEU A 18 -15.30 -1.73 10.79
N LYS A 19 -16.63 -1.63 10.66
CA LYS A 19 -17.35 -1.68 9.38
C LYS A 19 -17.76 -0.32 8.84
N THR A 20 -17.66 0.76 9.64
CA THR A 20 -18.08 2.10 9.23
C THR A 20 -16.87 2.96 8.89
N LEU A 21 -16.84 3.48 7.67
CA LEU A 21 -15.86 4.48 7.24
C LEU A 21 -16.12 5.80 7.94
N THR A 22 -15.12 6.30 8.68
CA THR A 22 -15.16 7.62 9.30
C THR A 22 -14.48 8.63 8.41
N GLU A 23 -15.14 9.76 8.15
CA GLU A 23 -14.55 10.89 7.43
C GLU A 23 -13.92 11.88 8.41
N VAL A 24 -12.64 12.19 8.21
CA VAL A 24 -11.92 13.23 8.94
C VAL A 24 -11.56 14.36 7.98
N LYS A 25 -12.01 15.58 8.28
CA LYS A 25 -11.70 16.78 7.49
C LYS A 25 -10.51 17.52 8.07
N LEU A 26 -9.52 17.77 7.24
CA LEU A 26 -8.28 18.44 7.61
C LEU A 26 -8.09 19.72 6.82
N TYR A 27 -7.66 20.77 7.50
CA TYR A 27 -7.37 22.06 6.89
C TYR A 27 -6.09 21.99 6.07
N SER A 28 -6.16 22.32 4.78
CA SER A 28 -5.01 22.31 3.88
C SER A 28 -3.98 23.38 4.27
N LEU A 29 -2.71 23.00 4.35
CA LEU A 29 -1.63 23.93 4.63
C LEU A 29 -1.33 24.91 3.49
N LYS A 30 -1.85 24.69 2.27
CA LYS A 30 -1.80 25.70 1.19
C LYS A 30 -2.51 26.99 1.56
N ASN A 31 -3.42 26.94 2.54
CA ASN A 31 -4.09 28.14 3.04
C ASN A 31 -3.17 28.98 3.95
N ILE A 32 -2.03 28.44 4.41
CA ILE A 32 -1.11 29.09 5.37
C ILE A 32 0.25 29.37 4.73
N PHE A 33 0.75 28.43 3.94
CA PHE A 33 2.06 28.47 3.30
C PHE A 33 1.91 28.42 1.78
N LYS A 34 2.78 29.13 1.07
CA LYS A 34 2.84 29.06 -0.40
C LYS A 34 3.29 27.68 -0.89
N THR A 35 4.21 27.08 -0.16
CA THR A 35 4.75 25.73 -0.38
C THR A 35 4.53 24.88 0.86
N PHE A 36 4.30 23.59 0.67
CA PHE A 36 4.13 22.70 1.82
C PHE A 36 5.46 22.51 2.56
N PRO A 37 5.46 22.53 3.90
CA PRO A 37 6.64 22.20 4.69
C PRO A 37 7.07 20.76 4.44
N VAL A 38 8.37 20.55 4.25
CA VAL A 38 8.99 19.23 4.15
C VAL A 38 9.59 18.88 5.51
N ILE A 39 9.28 17.68 5.99
CA ILE A 39 9.72 17.15 7.28
C ILE A 39 10.78 16.10 7.05
N GLU A 40 11.89 16.25 7.77
CA GLU A 40 13.07 15.41 7.61
C GLU A 40 12.87 14.00 8.21
N PRO A 41 13.63 13.00 7.72
CA PRO A 41 13.51 11.61 8.15
C PRO A 41 13.65 11.39 9.66
N GLU A 42 14.47 12.18 10.35
CA GLU A 42 14.78 12.01 11.78
C GLU A 42 13.51 12.08 12.63
N PHE A 43 12.54 12.93 12.25
CA PHE A 43 11.25 13.00 12.94
C PHE A 43 10.51 11.66 12.87
N PHE A 44 10.50 11.02 11.70
CA PHE A 44 9.80 9.75 11.49
C PHE A 44 10.54 8.56 12.10
N ASP A 45 11.87 8.59 12.09
CA ASP A 45 12.70 7.59 12.76
C ASP A 45 12.51 7.62 14.29
N ASP A 46 12.46 8.82 14.88
CA ASP A 46 12.15 9.00 16.30
C ASP A 46 10.72 8.54 16.63
N LEU A 47 9.75 8.89 15.78
CA LEU A 47 8.36 8.49 15.94
C LEU A 47 8.22 6.95 15.88
N LEU A 48 8.92 6.32 14.93
CA LEU A 48 8.96 4.86 14.77
C LEU A 48 9.66 4.18 15.95
N SER A 49 10.75 4.75 16.47
CA SER A 49 11.37 4.31 17.73
C SER A 49 10.38 4.37 18.90
N ASN A 50 9.57 5.43 19.00
CA ASN A 50 8.56 5.57 20.04
C ASN A 50 7.42 4.55 19.89
N LEU A 51 6.99 4.25 18.66
CA LEU A 51 5.99 3.21 18.35
C LEU A 51 6.38 1.82 18.87
N TYR A 52 7.67 1.48 18.87
CA TYR A 52 8.15 0.20 19.41
C TYR A 52 8.34 0.20 20.93
N LYS A 53 8.58 1.37 21.53
CA LYS A 53 8.96 1.50 22.94
C LYS A 53 7.79 1.80 23.88
N PHE A 54 6.78 2.52 23.42
CA PHE A 54 5.73 3.06 24.26
C PHE A 54 4.36 2.57 23.83
N ASN A 55 3.61 1.99 24.76
CA ASN A 55 2.28 1.40 24.53
C ASN A 55 1.20 2.40 24.06
N HIS A 56 1.37 3.68 24.38
CA HIS A 56 0.47 4.76 23.98
C HIS A 56 0.84 5.35 22.61
N TYR A 57 1.85 4.78 21.94
CA TYR A 57 2.16 5.01 20.54
C TYR A 57 1.74 3.77 19.75
N SER A 58 0.96 3.94 18.68
CA SER A 58 0.51 2.80 17.87
C SER A 58 0.46 3.10 16.37
N LEU A 59 0.69 2.06 15.57
CA LEU A 59 0.57 2.08 14.10
C LEU A 59 -0.62 1.23 13.71
N ILE A 60 -1.55 1.80 12.93
CA ILE A 60 -2.80 1.14 12.54
C ILE A 60 -3.04 1.33 11.04
N GLU A 61 -3.13 0.23 10.31
CA GLU A 61 -3.55 0.26 8.91
C GLU A 61 -5.05 0.47 8.82
N SER A 62 -5.48 1.63 8.34
CA SER A 62 -6.91 1.98 8.31
C SER A 62 -7.31 2.99 7.24
N ILE A 63 -6.37 3.70 6.61
CA ILE A 63 -6.70 4.69 5.58
C ILE A 63 -7.20 3.93 4.35
N LYS A 64 -8.39 4.31 3.89
CA LYS A 64 -9.09 3.70 2.75
C LYS A 64 -9.29 4.63 1.56
N ARG A 65 -9.32 5.95 1.79
CA ARG A 65 -9.42 6.95 0.72
C ARG A 65 -8.92 8.30 1.21
N ILE A 66 -8.29 9.06 0.33
CA ILE A 66 -7.90 10.45 0.56
C ILE A 66 -8.43 11.28 -0.60
N VAL A 67 -9.20 12.31 -0.27
CA VAL A 67 -9.77 13.26 -1.22
C VAL A 67 -9.18 14.64 -0.95
N GLY A 68 -8.63 15.26 -1.99
CA GLY A 68 -8.06 16.59 -1.93
C GLY A 68 -9.09 17.72 -1.99
N PRO A 69 -8.63 18.98 -1.87
CA PRO A 69 -9.53 20.13 -1.78
C PRO A 69 -10.25 20.51 -3.07
N LYS A 70 -9.83 19.99 -4.21
CA LYS A 70 -10.50 20.11 -5.51
C LYS A 70 -11.28 18.83 -5.85
N ASN A 71 -11.58 18.01 -4.85
CA ASN A 71 -12.26 16.72 -4.99
C ASN A 71 -11.46 15.70 -5.83
N GLU A 72 -10.13 15.81 -5.79
CA GLU A 72 -9.21 14.87 -6.42
C GLU A 72 -8.95 13.66 -5.54
N ASP A 73 -9.03 12.45 -6.10
CA ASP A 73 -8.70 11.21 -5.40
C ASP A 73 -7.20 10.93 -5.49
N TYR A 74 -6.58 10.58 -4.35
CA TYR A 74 -5.17 10.24 -4.26
C TYR A 74 -4.95 8.74 -4.03
N ASP A 75 -3.85 8.20 -4.59
CA ASP A 75 -3.31 6.91 -4.15
C ASP A 75 -2.92 7.01 -2.68
N ILE A 76 -3.44 6.09 -1.86
CA ILE A 76 -3.27 6.09 -0.41
C ILE A 76 -1.87 5.62 0.03
N LYS A 77 -1.12 4.84 -0.77
CA LYS A 77 0.13 4.16 -0.36
C LYS A 77 1.18 5.06 0.29
N LEU A 78 1.30 6.28 -0.22
CA LEU A 78 2.30 7.25 0.21
C LEU A 78 1.81 8.16 1.33
N TRP A 79 0.64 7.91 1.93
CA TRP A 79 0.10 8.78 2.95
C TRP A 79 0.14 8.16 4.33
N ASN A 80 0.43 9.00 5.31
CA ASN A 80 0.21 8.68 6.71
C ASN A 80 -0.59 9.79 7.36
N PHE A 81 -1.46 9.40 8.28
CA PHE A 81 -2.19 10.34 9.11
C PHE A 81 -1.77 10.16 10.56
N VAL A 82 -1.18 11.19 11.15
CA VAL A 82 -0.77 11.17 12.57
C VAL A 82 -1.85 11.86 13.38
N TRP A 83 -2.33 11.17 14.41
CA TRP A 83 -3.29 11.69 15.37
C TRP A 83 -2.76 11.51 16.78
N GLY A 84 -2.48 12.62 17.46
CA GLY A 84 -2.01 12.63 18.84
C GLY A 84 -2.92 13.43 19.75
N MET A 85 -2.83 13.12 21.04
CA MET A 85 -3.38 13.94 22.10
C MET A 85 -2.34 14.03 23.22
N ASP A 86 -2.06 15.24 23.68
CA ASP A 86 -1.14 15.44 24.79
C ASP A 86 -1.81 15.27 26.17
N SER A 87 -1.00 15.37 27.22
CA SER A 87 -1.47 15.29 28.60
C SER A 87 -2.44 16.42 28.99
N GLU A 88 -2.37 17.56 28.30
CA GLU A 88 -3.30 18.70 28.44
C GLU A 88 -4.59 18.52 27.61
N ARG A 89 -4.77 17.36 26.94
CA ARG A 89 -5.91 17.03 26.08
C ARG A 89 -6.02 17.91 24.82
N ARG A 90 -4.92 18.52 24.39
CA ARG A 90 -4.85 19.17 23.08
C ARG A 90 -4.69 18.11 22.00
N ILE A 91 -5.51 18.21 20.96
CA ILE A 91 -5.53 17.26 19.85
C ILE A 91 -4.66 17.80 18.71
N PHE A 92 -3.87 16.92 18.12
CA PHE A 92 -3.04 17.22 16.97
C PHE A 92 -3.31 16.18 15.89
N GLN A 93 -3.68 16.63 14.70
CA GLN A 93 -3.93 15.78 13.55
C GLN A 93 -3.16 16.31 12.36
N PHE A 94 -2.43 15.43 11.69
CA PHE A 94 -1.56 15.80 10.59
C PHE A 94 -1.63 14.77 9.48
N LEU A 95 -1.73 15.26 8.25
CA LEU A 95 -1.63 14.44 7.06
C LEU A 95 -0.27 14.67 6.39
N PHE A 96 0.47 13.58 6.23
CA PHE A 96 1.77 13.55 5.60
C PHE A 96 1.73 12.77 4.30
N GLN A 97 2.40 13.29 3.28
CA GLN A 97 2.69 12.57 2.04
C GLN A 97 4.18 12.21 2.02
N LYS A 98 4.49 10.92 2.18
CA LYS A 98 5.83 10.37 2.12
C LYS A 98 6.36 10.35 0.69
N VAL A 99 7.68 10.43 0.55
CA VAL A 99 8.36 10.19 -0.73
C VAL A 99 8.42 8.69 -1.05
N THR A 100 8.53 7.85 -0.03
CA THR A 100 8.62 6.38 -0.16
C THR A 100 7.51 5.68 0.61
N ASN A 101 7.29 4.39 0.37
CA ASN A 101 6.27 3.61 1.10
C ASN A 101 6.66 3.37 2.56
N GLU A 102 7.95 3.29 2.87
CA GLU A 102 8.46 3.06 4.21
C GLU A 102 8.33 4.31 5.09
N LEU A 103 8.10 4.13 6.38
CA LEU A 103 8.11 5.24 7.34
C LEU A 103 9.55 5.61 7.74
N LYS A 104 10.42 4.60 7.87
CA LYS A 104 11.81 4.75 8.27
C LYS A 104 12.62 5.41 7.18
N GLY A 105 13.47 6.38 7.54
CA GLY A 105 14.35 7.08 6.60
C GLY A 105 13.59 7.88 5.52
N SER A 106 12.28 8.05 5.66
CA SER A 106 11.44 8.70 4.66
C SER A 106 11.26 10.17 4.97
N GLN A 107 11.55 11.02 3.99
CA GLN A 107 11.13 12.41 4.02
C GLN A 107 9.63 12.48 3.70
N ALA A 108 8.90 13.39 4.34
CA ALA A 108 7.49 13.57 4.04
C ALA A 108 7.07 15.03 4.01
N THR A 109 6.14 15.34 3.13
CA THR A 109 5.52 16.66 3.04
C THR A 109 4.35 16.74 4.01
N LEU A 110 4.31 17.77 4.84
CA LEU A 110 3.15 18.07 5.68
C LEU A 110 2.11 18.81 4.85
N VAL A 111 0.95 18.18 4.62
CA VAL A 111 -0.04 18.63 3.65
C VAL A 111 -1.26 19.30 4.30
N ALA A 112 -1.75 18.73 5.39
CA ALA A 112 -2.94 19.22 6.06
C ALA A 112 -2.88 18.98 7.57
N LEU A 113 -3.68 19.73 8.32
CA LEU A 113 -3.75 19.62 9.77
C LEU A 113 -5.17 19.81 10.33
N ALA A 114 -5.39 19.33 11.54
CA ALA A 114 -6.53 19.67 12.37
C ALA A 114 -6.10 19.66 13.86
N PRO A 115 -6.83 20.38 14.74
CA PRO A 115 -8.00 21.20 14.44
C PRO A 115 -7.63 22.54 13.76
N PRO A 116 -8.57 23.26 13.11
CA PRO A 116 -8.28 24.50 12.40
C PRO A 116 -7.64 25.60 13.26
N GLU A 117 -7.78 25.56 14.57
CA GLU A 117 -7.14 26.51 15.50
C GLU A 117 -5.62 26.37 15.45
N LEU A 118 -5.10 25.16 15.26
CA LEU A 118 -3.67 24.90 15.09
C LEU A 118 -3.13 25.61 13.83
N SER A 119 -3.99 25.82 12.83
CA SER A 119 -3.65 26.59 11.63
C SER A 119 -3.33 28.06 11.96
N LYS A 120 -3.97 28.65 12.97
CA LYS A 120 -3.69 30.02 13.42
C LYS A 120 -2.29 30.10 14.03
N LEU A 121 -1.92 29.12 14.87
CA LEU A 121 -0.58 29.02 15.45
C LEU A 121 0.49 28.88 14.36
N PHE A 122 0.26 28.01 13.37
CA PHE A 122 1.18 27.81 12.26
C PHE A 122 1.26 29.05 11.36
N ASN A 123 0.16 29.80 11.21
CA ASN A 123 0.19 31.03 10.44
C ASN A 123 0.98 32.14 11.15
N GLN A 124 0.88 32.23 12.47
CA GLN A 124 1.55 33.26 13.26
C GLN A 124 3.04 32.98 13.45
N TYR A 125 3.40 31.74 13.81
CA TYR A 125 4.78 31.39 14.20
C TYR A 125 5.51 30.50 13.17
N LYS A 126 4.85 30.14 12.07
CA LYS A 126 5.44 29.45 10.90
C LYS A 126 6.28 28.22 11.30
N LYS A 127 7.57 28.22 10.97
CA LYS A 127 8.50 27.10 11.19
C LYS A 127 8.62 26.73 12.66
N GLU A 128 8.62 27.71 13.57
CA GLU A 128 8.79 27.46 15.00
C GLU A 128 7.61 26.68 15.59
N ALA A 129 6.39 27.00 15.17
CA ALA A 129 5.20 26.25 15.59
C ALA A 129 5.23 24.80 15.07
N ILE A 130 5.65 24.59 13.82
CA ILE A 130 5.81 23.25 13.26
C ILE A 130 6.81 22.46 14.10
N LEU A 131 8.01 22.99 14.31
CA LEU A 131 9.06 22.33 15.08
C LEU A 131 8.59 21.99 16.49
N ARG A 132 8.04 22.96 17.23
CA ARG A 132 7.56 22.71 18.61
C ARG A 132 6.48 21.63 18.66
N THR A 133 5.56 21.63 17.70
CA THR A 133 4.46 20.67 17.67
C THR A 133 4.94 19.27 17.31
N LEU A 134 5.83 19.14 16.31
CA LEU A 134 6.41 17.86 15.94
C LEU A 134 7.34 17.31 17.04
N SER A 135 8.12 18.16 17.70
CA SER A 135 8.91 17.76 18.88
C SER A 135 8.03 17.28 20.03
N LEU A 136 6.88 17.92 20.26
CA LEU A 136 5.92 17.47 21.26
C LEU A 136 5.40 16.06 20.94
N LEU A 137 5.04 15.77 19.68
CA LEU A 137 4.62 14.43 19.25
C LEU A 137 5.69 13.35 19.51
N ASN A 138 6.98 13.71 19.47
CA ASN A 138 8.09 12.82 19.78
C ASN A 138 8.56 12.89 21.24
N THR A 139 7.77 13.48 22.15
CA THR A 139 8.05 13.51 23.59
C THR A 139 7.05 12.62 24.36
N PRO A 140 7.31 11.31 24.54
CA PRO A 140 6.36 10.35 25.09
C PRO A 140 5.77 10.75 26.44
N GLN A 141 6.58 11.34 27.33
CA GLN A 141 6.15 11.75 28.67
C GLN A 141 5.09 12.85 28.66
N LYS A 142 4.97 13.60 27.55
CA LYS A 142 3.98 14.67 27.37
C LYS A 142 2.76 14.21 26.57
N MET A 143 2.80 13.01 26.00
CA MET A 143 1.73 12.50 25.15
C MET A 143 0.81 11.56 25.93
N LYS A 144 -0.49 11.75 25.78
CA LYS A 144 -1.48 10.78 26.26
C LYS A 144 -1.59 9.62 25.26
N PHE A 145 -1.57 9.92 23.97
CA PHE A 145 -1.38 8.93 22.91
C PHE A 145 -0.88 9.57 21.62
N VAL A 146 -0.28 8.74 20.75
CA VAL A 146 -0.02 9.05 19.34
C VAL A 146 -0.37 7.83 18.49
N MET A 147 -1.23 8.03 17.50
CA MET A 147 -1.60 7.03 16.51
C MET A 147 -1.07 7.44 15.14
N VAL A 148 -0.38 6.53 14.48
CA VAL A 148 0.01 6.67 13.08
C VAL A 148 -0.93 5.77 12.27
N LEU A 149 -1.73 6.38 11.42
CA LEU A 149 -2.62 5.65 10.53
C LEU A 149 -1.95 5.47 9.17
N ALA A 150 -1.83 4.22 8.77
CA ALA A 150 -1.24 3.81 7.52
C ALA A 150 -2.32 3.36 6.50
N PRO A 151 -1.97 3.26 5.22
CA PRO A 151 -2.86 2.76 4.16
C PRO A 151 -3.23 1.31 4.39
N GLN A 152 -4.50 0.96 4.21
CA GLN A 152 -4.99 -0.42 4.36
C GLN A 152 -5.42 -1.01 3.02
N GLY A 153 -4.57 -1.86 2.46
CA GLY A 153 -4.86 -2.53 1.18
C GLY A 153 -5.00 -1.53 0.03
N LYS A 154 -5.95 -1.78 -0.87
CA LYS A 154 -6.27 -0.88 -1.99
C LYS A 154 -7.20 0.23 -1.53
N SER A 155 -7.17 1.36 -2.24
CA SER A 155 -8.14 2.44 -1.96
C SER A 155 -9.54 2.03 -2.38
N ILE A 156 -10.58 2.66 -1.80
CA ILE A 156 -11.98 2.40 -2.19
C ILE A 156 -12.20 2.66 -3.68
N PHE A 157 -11.56 3.70 -4.22
CA PHE A 157 -11.65 4.02 -5.64
C PHE A 157 -11.01 2.93 -6.51
N GLU A 158 -9.83 2.43 -6.13
CA GLU A 158 -9.19 1.30 -6.80
C GLU A 158 -10.06 0.02 -6.70
N GLU A 159 -10.67 -0.25 -5.55
CA GLU A 159 -11.60 -1.38 -5.36
C GLU A 159 -12.83 -1.24 -6.27
N GLN A 160 -13.42 -0.04 -6.37
CA GLN A 160 -14.54 0.24 -7.27
C GLN A 160 -14.14 0.09 -8.75
N GLN A 161 -12.94 0.52 -9.14
CA GLN A 161 -12.41 0.29 -10.49
C GLN A 161 -12.20 -1.20 -10.78
N LEU A 162 -11.72 -1.98 -9.82
CA LEU A 162 -11.58 -3.44 -9.94
C LEU A 162 -12.94 -4.15 -10.03
N LEU A 163 -13.95 -3.66 -9.31
CA LEU A 163 -15.33 -4.13 -9.44
C LEU A 163 -15.95 -3.71 -10.78
N HIS A 164 -15.50 -2.60 -11.37
CA HIS A 164 -15.86 -2.15 -12.71
C HIS A 164 -15.04 -2.83 -13.83
N VAL A 165 -14.01 -3.64 -13.54
CA VAL A 165 -13.44 -4.58 -14.51
C VAL A 165 -14.59 -5.48 -14.95
N SER A 166 -15.02 -5.26 -16.18
CA SER A 166 -16.40 -5.44 -16.60
C SER A 166 -16.81 -6.91 -16.51
N LYS A 167 -18.12 -7.19 -16.38
CA LYS A 167 -18.66 -8.54 -16.63
C LYS A 167 -18.08 -9.16 -17.92
N LYS A 168 -17.77 -8.33 -18.91
CA LYS A 168 -17.12 -8.68 -20.18
C LYS A 168 -15.67 -9.20 -20.01
N ASP A 169 -14.91 -8.64 -19.08
CA ASP A 169 -13.54 -9.08 -18.77
C ASP A 169 -13.52 -10.33 -17.88
N LEU A 170 -14.46 -10.42 -16.93
CA LEU A 170 -14.73 -11.67 -16.20
C LEU A 170 -15.23 -12.79 -17.14
N GLU A 171 -16.05 -12.45 -18.14
CA GLU A 171 -16.48 -13.36 -19.20
C GLU A 171 -15.32 -13.78 -20.11
N LYS A 172 -14.41 -12.87 -20.48
CA LYS A 172 -13.17 -13.23 -21.21
C LYS A 172 -12.27 -14.16 -20.40
N LEU A 173 -12.15 -13.93 -19.09
CA LEU A 173 -11.40 -14.83 -18.20
C LEU A 173 -12.06 -16.20 -18.10
N LYS A 174 -13.39 -16.25 -17.90
CA LYS A 174 -14.16 -17.50 -17.92
C LYS A 174 -14.07 -18.21 -19.28
N PHE A 175 -14.11 -17.47 -20.38
CA PHE A 175 -13.97 -18.02 -21.73
C PHE A 175 -12.57 -18.60 -21.95
N ASN A 176 -11.52 -17.94 -21.49
CA ASN A 176 -10.15 -18.49 -21.50
C ASN A 176 -10.03 -19.74 -20.63
N THR A 177 -10.71 -19.81 -19.48
CA THR A 177 -10.75 -21.02 -18.65
C THR A 177 -11.52 -22.16 -19.34
N ILE A 178 -12.60 -21.84 -20.05
CA ILE A 178 -13.39 -22.81 -20.84
C ILE A 178 -12.59 -23.32 -22.05
N LEU A 179 -11.89 -22.44 -22.79
CA LEU A 179 -11.00 -22.84 -23.89
C LEU A 179 -9.85 -23.71 -23.39
N LYS A 180 -9.31 -23.38 -22.20
CA LYS A 180 -8.36 -24.23 -21.47
C LYS A 180 -9.01 -25.47 -20.86
N GLN A 181 -10.29 -25.78 -21.07
CA GLN A 181 -10.97 -26.98 -20.56
C GLN A 181 -11.69 -27.77 -21.66
N MET A 182 -11.72 -27.26 -22.89
CA MET A 182 -12.31 -27.93 -24.04
C MET A 182 -11.28 -28.84 -24.70
N PRO A 183 -11.51 -30.17 -24.73
CA PRO A 183 -10.70 -31.04 -25.57
C PRO A 183 -11.04 -30.78 -27.05
N ASN A 184 -10.06 -30.87 -27.94
CA ASN A 184 -10.32 -30.81 -29.39
C ASN A 184 -11.19 -31.99 -29.84
N ILE A 185 -11.70 -31.97 -31.09
CA ILE A 185 -12.71 -32.86 -31.72
C ILE A 185 -12.47 -34.39 -31.51
N LYS A 186 -11.32 -34.81 -30.98
CA LYS A 186 -10.97 -36.21 -30.65
C LYS A 186 -10.63 -36.49 -29.18
N GLY A 187 -10.92 -35.58 -28.24
CA GLY A 187 -10.80 -35.85 -26.80
C GLY A 187 -9.39 -35.74 -26.19
N GLN A 188 -8.38 -35.22 -26.90
CA GLN A 188 -6.99 -35.12 -26.39
C GLN A 188 -6.50 -33.66 -26.34
N TRP A 189 -5.81 -33.30 -25.25
CA TRP A 189 -5.43 -31.93 -24.90
C TRP A 189 -4.20 -31.40 -25.64
N PHE A 190 -3.29 -32.29 -26.06
CA PHE A 190 -2.15 -32.01 -26.91
C PHE A 190 -1.87 -33.26 -27.74
N ILE A 191 -1.31 -33.11 -28.96
CA ILE A 191 -0.82 -34.28 -29.69
C ILE A 191 0.26 -34.92 -28.82
N ALA A 192 0.04 -36.15 -28.37
CA ALA A 192 1.06 -36.96 -27.72
C ALA A 192 2.11 -37.35 -28.78
N ASN A 193 2.90 -36.37 -29.22
CA ASN A 193 4.14 -36.64 -29.93
C ASN A 193 5.20 -36.87 -28.85
N SER A 194 5.03 -37.95 -28.10
CA SER A 194 6.11 -38.46 -27.27
C SER A 194 7.32 -38.70 -28.19
N PRO A 195 8.50 -38.15 -27.88
CA PRO A 195 9.65 -38.31 -28.75
C PRO A 195 9.99 -39.80 -28.86
N CYS A 196 9.88 -40.34 -30.07
CA CYS A 196 10.35 -41.67 -30.38
C CYS A 196 11.82 -41.61 -30.80
N CYS A 197 12.59 -42.65 -30.46
CA CYS A 197 13.93 -42.77 -31.02
C CYS A 197 13.85 -42.91 -32.55
N PRO A 198 14.60 -42.12 -33.35
CA PRO A 198 14.54 -42.21 -34.81
C PRO A 198 15.07 -43.55 -35.35
N SER A 199 15.88 -44.28 -34.57
CA SER A 199 16.42 -45.59 -34.95
C SER A 199 15.47 -46.74 -34.58
N CYS A 200 15.09 -46.87 -33.29
CA CYS A 200 14.29 -48.02 -32.83
C CYS A 200 12.78 -47.74 -32.71
N LYS A 201 12.34 -46.50 -32.97
CA LYS A 201 10.95 -46.01 -32.93
C LYS A 201 10.20 -46.22 -31.61
N LYS A 202 10.89 -46.69 -30.55
CA LYS A 202 10.32 -46.79 -29.21
C LYS A 202 10.14 -45.41 -28.59
N GLU A 203 9.01 -45.26 -27.92
CA GLU A 203 8.60 -44.07 -27.19
C GLU A 203 9.50 -43.86 -25.96
N ILE A 204 10.07 -42.67 -25.81
CA ILE A 204 10.98 -42.36 -24.69
C ILE A 204 10.13 -41.77 -23.57
N THR A 205 9.79 -42.59 -22.57
CA THR A 205 8.88 -42.22 -21.48
C THR A 205 9.58 -41.75 -20.21
N GLU A 206 10.87 -42.03 -20.03
CA GLU A 206 11.65 -41.58 -18.87
C GLU A 206 12.85 -40.74 -19.31
N ILE A 207 12.80 -39.43 -19.04
CA ILE A 207 13.99 -38.58 -19.05
C ILE A 207 14.44 -38.38 -17.60
N LYS A 208 14.89 -39.45 -16.95
CA LYS A 208 15.56 -39.34 -15.65
C LYS A 208 17.01 -38.91 -15.87
N GLY A 209 17.35 -37.69 -15.43
CA GLY A 209 18.74 -37.21 -15.33
C GLY A 209 19.18 -36.13 -16.33
N LEU A 210 18.30 -35.22 -16.76
CA LEU A 210 18.73 -34.02 -17.50
C LEU A 210 19.30 -32.96 -16.54
N ASN A 211 20.63 -33.02 -16.32
CA ASN A 211 21.38 -31.80 -16.01
C ASN A 211 21.36 -30.94 -17.28
N VAL A 212 20.67 -29.81 -17.21
CA VAL A 212 20.53 -28.86 -18.33
C VAL A 212 21.88 -28.18 -18.55
N GLY A 213 22.69 -28.76 -19.44
CA GLY A 213 23.98 -28.20 -19.83
C GLY A 213 24.85 -29.22 -20.58
N PHE A 214 24.81 -29.18 -21.91
CA PHE A 214 25.88 -29.67 -22.81
C PHE A 214 26.23 -31.18 -22.88
N LEU A 215 25.28 -32.13 -22.84
CA LEU A 215 25.62 -33.55 -23.11
C LEU A 215 24.62 -34.30 -24.02
N LYS A 216 25.20 -35.11 -24.91
CA LYS A 216 24.59 -35.87 -26.01
C LYS A 216 23.47 -36.80 -25.52
N PHE A 217 22.30 -36.69 -26.14
CA PHE A 217 21.18 -37.62 -25.91
C PHE A 217 21.55 -39.03 -26.41
N THR A 218 21.45 -40.03 -25.54
CA THR A 218 21.62 -41.45 -25.87
C THR A 218 20.31 -42.17 -25.62
N CYS A 219 19.77 -42.89 -26.61
CA CYS A 219 18.55 -43.68 -26.42
C CYS A 219 18.83 -44.83 -25.43
N PRO A 220 18.04 -44.98 -24.35
CA PRO A 220 18.27 -46.03 -23.35
C PRO A 220 17.95 -47.44 -23.87
N TYR A 221 17.14 -47.56 -24.94
CA TYR A 221 16.71 -48.86 -25.48
C TYR A 221 17.60 -49.40 -26.60
N CYS A 222 18.29 -48.54 -27.37
CA CYS A 222 19.11 -48.97 -28.50
C CYS A 222 20.49 -48.29 -28.58
N GLY A 223 20.83 -47.41 -27.64
CA GLY A 223 22.13 -46.73 -27.59
C GLY A 223 22.33 -45.64 -28.65
N TYR A 224 21.31 -45.28 -29.43
CA TYR A 224 21.45 -44.26 -30.48
C TYR A 224 21.83 -42.88 -29.91
N GLN A 225 22.94 -42.31 -30.39
CA GLN A 225 23.37 -40.93 -30.12
C GLN A 225 23.29 -40.08 -31.38
N LYS A 226 22.62 -38.93 -31.30
CA LYS A 226 22.69 -37.92 -32.36
C LYS A 226 23.98 -37.12 -32.16
N LYS A 227 24.91 -37.23 -33.11
CA LYS A 227 26.14 -36.40 -33.13
C LYS A 227 25.80 -34.94 -33.31
#